data_AF-A0A7C8YTE7-F1
#
_entry.id   AF-A0A7C8YTE7-F1
#
_cell.length_a   1.000
_cell.length_b   1.000
_cell.length_c   1.000
_cell.angle_alpha   90.00
_cell.angle_beta   90.00
_cell.angle_gamma   90.00
#
_symmetry.space_group_name_H-M   'P 1'
#
loop_
_entity.id
_entity.type
_entity.pdbx_description
1 polymer ?
#
loop_
_entity_poly.entity_id
_entity_poly.type
_entity_poly.pdbx_seq_one_letter_code
_entity_poly.pdbx_strand_id
1 'polypeptide(L)'
;DVCVEDETVNYLNRQDVQKALHARLVNVRQWEVCSNGDQDSVIPLTGSRTLLHRLAKELKLNTTIPYRVWFAGQQVGGWTEAYGNILSFATVRGASHEAPFSQPKRSLVLFKSFLETRP
;
A
#
# COMPACT_ATOMS: atom_id res chain seq x y z
N ASP A 1 4.75 -4.22 15.89
CA ASP A 1 5.49 -5.42 16.27
C ASP A 1 6.01 -6.07 14.98
N VAL A 2 7.19 -6.67 14.96
CA VAL A 2 7.68 -7.41 13.78
C VAL A 2 7.08 -8.81 13.68
N CYS A 3 6.42 -9.28 14.75
CA CYS A 3 5.80 -10.59 14.86
C CYS A 3 4.26 -10.55 14.69
N VAL A 4 3.71 -9.49 14.07
CA VAL A 4 2.24 -9.36 13.87
C VAL A 4 1.66 -10.50 13.04
N GLU A 5 2.44 -11.08 12.14
CA GLU A 5 2.04 -12.25 11.38
C GLU A 5 1.75 -13.46 12.28
N ASP A 6 2.61 -13.72 13.27
CA ASP A 6 2.44 -14.83 14.22
C ASP A 6 1.16 -14.67 15.05
N GLU A 7 0.89 -13.45 15.52
CA GLU A 7 -0.34 -13.13 16.24
C GLU A 7 -1.59 -13.34 15.36
N THR A 8 -1.49 -12.96 14.08
CA THR A 8 -2.57 -13.12 13.10
C THR A 8 -2.83 -14.61 12.83
N VAL A 9 -1.79 -15.41 12.61
CA VAL A 9 -1.91 -16.88 12.43
C VAL A 9 -2.57 -17.51 13.65
N ASN A 10 -2.12 -17.15 14.85
CA ASN A 10 -2.66 -17.69 16.09
C ASN A 10 -4.14 -17.33 16.26
N TYR A 11 -4.51 -16.08 15.99
CA TYR A 11 -5.91 -15.63 16.10
C TYR A 11 -6.83 -16.33 15.09
N LEU A 12 -6.41 -16.42 13.82
CA LEU A 12 -7.21 -17.01 12.76
C LEU A 12 -7.35 -18.54 12.86
N ASN A 13 -6.45 -19.22 13.57
CA ASN A 13 -6.55 -20.65 13.84
C ASN A 13 -7.46 -21.02 15.01
N ARG A 14 -8.04 -20.04 15.71
CA ARG A 14 -9.04 -20.33 16.75
C ARG A 14 -10.35 -20.82 16.14
N GLN A 15 -10.93 -21.87 16.72
CA GLN A 15 -12.18 -22.47 16.23
C GLN A 15 -13.38 -21.50 16.28
N ASP A 16 -13.46 -20.67 17.32
CA ASP A 16 -14.52 -19.68 17.47
C ASP A 16 -14.44 -18.59 16.41
N VAL A 17 -13.23 -18.12 16.09
CA VAL A 17 -12.96 -17.17 15.01
C VAL A 17 -13.31 -17.77 13.65
N GLN A 18 -12.87 -18.99 13.35
CA GLN A 18 -13.21 -19.66 12.08
C GLN A 18 -14.72 -19.85 11.93
N LYS A 19 -15.41 -20.25 13.00
CA LYS A 19 -16.86 -20.40 13.00
C LYS A 19 -17.57 -19.05 12.78
N ALA A 20 -17.09 -17.98 13.40
CA ALA A 20 -17.65 -16.64 13.23
C ALA A 20 -17.43 -16.07 11.82
N LEU A 21 -16.31 -16.41 11.19
CA LEU A 21 -16.00 -16.05 9.80
C LEU A 21 -16.65 -16.98 8.77
N HIS A 22 -17.40 -17.99 9.21
CA HIS A 22 -17.94 -19.05 8.35
C HIS A 22 -16.86 -19.75 7.48
N ALA A 23 -15.65 -19.81 8.01
CA ALA A 23 -14.50 -20.43 7.37
C ALA A 23 -14.49 -21.95 7.65
N ARG A 24 -14.53 -22.77 6.60
CA ARG A 24 -14.36 -24.23 6.69
C ARG A 24 -13.04 -24.66 6.09
N LEU A 25 -12.23 -25.35 6.87
CA LEU A 25 -11.03 -26.01 6.37
C LEU A 25 -11.42 -27.19 5.47
N VAL A 26 -10.92 -27.19 4.23
CA VAL A 26 -11.09 -28.32 3.30
C VAL A 26 -9.70 -28.81 2.94
N ASN A 27 -9.41 -30.07 3.27
CA ASN A 27 -8.12 -30.72 3.02
C ASN A 27 -6.90 -30.06 3.67
N VAL A 28 -7.10 -29.21 4.69
CA VAL A 28 -6.02 -28.59 5.49
C VAL A 28 -6.38 -28.66 6.98
N ARG A 29 -5.36 -28.69 7.84
CA ARG A 29 -5.53 -28.79 9.30
C ARG A 29 -5.51 -27.44 10.02
N GLN A 30 -4.83 -26.46 9.43
CA GLN A 30 -4.66 -25.12 9.97
C GLN A 30 -4.56 -24.12 8.81
N TRP A 31 -4.87 -22.86 9.08
CA TRP A 31 -4.51 -21.75 8.19
C TRP A 31 -3.05 -21.42 8.38
N GLU A 32 -2.34 -21.35 7.26
CA GLU A 32 -0.96 -20.90 7.20
C GLU A 32 -0.93 -19.64 6.34
N VAL A 33 -0.09 -18.67 6.70
CA VAL A 33 0.10 -17.50 5.85
C VAL A 33 0.86 -17.96 4.63
N CYS A 34 0.31 -17.74 3.44
CA CYS A 34 1.05 -17.91 2.20
C CYS A 34 2.02 -16.74 2.01
N SER A 35 3.11 -16.74 2.78
CA SER A 35 4.23 -15.82 2.60
C SER A 35 5.23 -16.47 1.66
N ASN A 36 5.16 -16.16 0.36
CA ASN A 36 6.25 -16.45 -0.56
C ASN A 36 7.36 -15.41 -0.34
N GLY A 37 8.08 -15.53 0.78
CA GLY A 37 9.03 -14.52 1.24
C GLY A 37 10.46 -14.82 0.80
N ASP A 38 10.92 -14.19 -0.29
CA ASP A 38 12.34 -14.19 -0.69
C ASP A 38 13.01 -12.79 -0.72
N GLN A 39 12.28 -11.69 -0.75
CA GLN A 39 12.79 -10.34 -0.42
C GLN A 39 11.61 -9.39 -0.21
N ASP A 40 11.54 -8.65 0.89
CA ASP A 40 10.81 -7.38 0.91
C ASP A 40 11.77 -6.20 1.01
N SER A 41 12.40 -5.95 -0.14
CA SER A 41 12.99 -4.68 -0.59
C SER A 41 12.88 -4.53 -2.12
N VAL A 42 11.89 -5.23 -2.73
CA VAL A 42 11.85 -5.59 -4.17
C VAL A 42 11.40 -4.44 -5.08
N ILE A 43 10.61 -3.48 -4.58
CA ILE A 43 10.10 -2.37 -5.39
C ILE A 43 10.59 -1.04 -4.81
N PRO A 44 11.79 -0.59 -5.16
CA PRO A 44 12.29 0.69 -4.70
C PRO A 44 11.51 1.82 -5.37
N LEU A 45 11.38 2.94 -4.64
CA LEU A 45 10.77 4.18 -5.13
C LEU A 45 11.31 4.58 -6.51
N THR A 46 12.61 4.49 -6.72
CA THR A 46 13.26 4.82 -7.99
C THR A 46 12.80 3.93 -9.15
N GLY A 47 12.55 2.65 -8.88
CA GLY A 47 12.02 1.68 -9.84
C GLY A 47 10.60 2.04 -10.27
N SER A 48 9.68 2.18 -9.31
CA SER A 48 8.29 2.57 -9.58
C SER A 48 8.21 3.90 -10.31
N ARG A 49 9.01 4.89 -9.88
CA ARG A 49 9.03 6.22 -10.50
C ARG A 49 9.57 6.18 -11.93
N THR A 50 10.61 5.38 -12.19
CA THR A 50 11.14 5.22 -13.56
C THR A 50 10.10 4.60 -14.48
N LEU A 51 9.39 3.57 -14.02
CA LEU A 51 8.31 2.93 -14.78
C LEU A 51 7.15 3.91 -15.05
N LEU A 52 6.76 4.69 -14.05
CA LEU A 52 5.73 5.72 -14.17
C LEU A 52 6.09 6.76 -15.27
N HIS A 53 7.32 7.28 -15.25
CA HIS A 53 7.79 8.24 -16.26
C HIS A 53 7.80 7.64 -17.66
N ARG A 54 8.23 6.38 -17.82
CA ARG A 54 8.19 5.69 -19.12
C ARG A 54 6.75 5.53 -19.61
N LEU A 55 5.86 5.06 -18.73
CA LEU A 55 4.46 4.86 -19.06
C LEU A 55 3.78 6.19 -19.45
N ALA A 56 4.00 7.27 -18.69
CA ALA A 56 3.47 8.58 -19.01
C ALA A 56 3.94 9.07 -20.39
N LYS A 57 5.21 8.82 -20.74
CA LYS A 57 5.77 9.15 -22.06
C LYS A 57 5.16 8.31 -23.18
N GLU A 58 5.03 7.00 -22.99
CA GLU A 58 4.42 6.09 -23.98
C GLU A 58 2.96 6.46 -24.26
N LEU A 59 2.22 6.84 -23.22
CA LEU A 59 0.84 7.32 -23.31
C LEU A 59 0.72 8.79 -23.74
N LYS A 60 1.84 9.49 -23.97
CA LYS A 60 1.89 10.91 -24.34
C LYS A 60 1.10 11.82 -23.39
N LEU A 61 1.15 11.51 -22.08
CA LEU A 61 0.49 12.29 -21.05
C LEU A 61 1.34 13.50 -20.66
N ASN A 62 0.70 14.65 -20.56
CA ASN A 62 1.33 15.85 -20.00
C ASN A 62 1.31 15.79 -18.47
N THR A 63 2.38 16.29 -17.84
CA THR A 63 2.42 16.49 -16.39
C THR A 63 1.36 17.52 -16.00
N THR A 64 0.33 17.08 -15.29
CA THR A 64 -0.75 17.95 -14.78
C THR A 64 -0.43 18.47 -13.39
N ILE A 65 0.22 17.65 -12.56
CA ILE A 65 0.71 18.06 -11.25
C ILE A 65 2.21 17.78 -11.20
N PRO A 66 3.05 18.83 -11.14
CA PRO A 66 4.48 18.64 -11.00
C PRO A 66 4.80 18.04 -9.63
N TYR A 67 5.96 17.38 -9.54
CA TYR A 67 6.43 16.75 -8.31
C TYR A 67 6.40 17.75 -7.14
N ARG A 68 5.50 17.54 -6.18
CA ARG A 68 5.23 18.45 -5.07
C ARG A 68 5.02 17.70 -3.77
N VAL A 69 5.17 18.42 -2.67
CA VAL A 69 4.90 17.91 -1.32
C VAL A 69 3.41 17.87 -1.06
N TRP A 70 2.93 16.82 -0.40
CA TRP A 70 1.59 16.77 0.20
C TRP A 70 1.69 16.66 1.73
N PHE A 71 0.66 17.16 2.42
CA PHE A 71 0.66 17.30 3.87
C PHE A 71 -0.44 16.46 4.52
N ALA A 72 -0.13 15.88 5.67
CA ALA A 72 -1.09 15.28 6.59
C ALA A 72 -1.16 16.13 7.86
N GLY A 73 -2.11 17.06 7.91
CA GLY A 73 -2.11 18.12 8.93
C GLY A 73 -0.93 19.07 8.72
N GLN A 74 -0.13 19.32 9.77
CA GLN A 74 1.04 20.21 9.71
C GLN A 74 2.35 19.48 9.36
N GLN A 75 2.30 18.20 9.02
CA GLN A 75 3.49 17.41 8.68
C GLN A 75 3.51 16.99 7.21
N VAL A 76 4.71 16.93 6.65
CA VAL A 76 4.94 16.35 5.33
C VAL A 76 4.51 14.88 5.34
N GLY A 77 3.50 14.58 4.53
CA GLY A 77 3.01 13.22 4.32
C GLY A 77 3.84 12.47 3.29
N GLY A 78 4.37 13.19 2.29
CA GLY A 78 5.26 12.67 1.25
C GLY A 78 5.23 13.56 0.02
N TRP A 79 5.42 12.96 -1.15
CA TRP A 79 5.44 13.64 -2.45
C TRP A 79 4.46 13.01 -3.44
N THR A 80 3.93 13.83 -4.35
CA THR A 80 3.03 13.41 -5.40
C THR A 80 3.36 14.06 -6.74
N GLU A 81 3.05 13.36 -7.83
CA GLU A 81 3.09 13.83 -9.21
C GLU A 81 1.93 13.21 -10.00
N ALA A 82 1.37 13.94 -10.97
CA ALA A 82 0.27 13.43 -11.79
C ALA A 82 0.45 13.78 -13.28
N TYR A 83 -0.07 12.90 -14.13
CA TYR A 83 -0.02 12.98 -15.58
C TYR A 83 -1.44 12.81 -16.14
N GLY A 84 -1.93 13.84 -16.83
CA GLY A 84 -3.32 13.91 -17.24
C GLY A 84 -4.29 13.77 -16.05
N ASN A 85 -5.36 13.03 -16.26
CA ASN A 85 -6.39 12.70 -15.26
C ASN A 85 -6.45 11.19 -14.96
N ILE A 86 -5.51 10.40 -15.48
CA ILE A 86 -5.56 8.93 -15.40
C ILE A 86 -4.41 8.32 -14.60
N LEU A 87 -3.30 9.05 -14.43
CA LEU A 87 -2.09 8.53 -13.81
C LEU A 87 -1.62 9.48 -12.71
N SER A 88 -1.60 8.99 -11.48
CA SER A 88 -1.09 9.70 -10.31
C SER A 88 -0.13 8.82 -9.56
N PHE A 89 0.90 9.43 -8.98
CA PHE A 89 1.88 8.77 -8.15
C PHE A 89 2.01 9.52 -6.83
N ALA A 90 2.07 8.77 -5.73
CA ALA A 90 2.26 9.33 -4.40
C ALA A 90 3.21 8.44 -3.61
N THR A 91 4.00 9.10 -2.77
CA THR A 91 4.90 8.48 -1.80
C THR A 91 4.41 8.81 -0.41
N VAL A 92 4.65 7.89 0.54
CA VAL A 92 4.41 8.13 1.97
C VAL A 92 5.76 8.20 2.67
N ARG A 93 6.07 9.36 3.24
CA ARG A 93 7.33 9.59 3.96
C ARG A 93 7.41 8.63 5.15
N GLY A 94 8.49 7.86 5.22
CA GLY A 94 8.77 6.94 6.33
C GLY A 94 7.89 5.69 6.37
N ALA A 95 7.20 5.36 5.28
CA ALA A 95 6.50 4.09 5.14
C ALA A 95 7.47 2.96 4.78
N SER A 96 7.21 1.77 5.32
CA SER A 96 7.73 0.49 4.83
C SER A 96 6.96 0.03 3.60
N HIS A 97 7.21 -1.20 3.14
CA HIS A 97 6.42 -1.84 2.07
C HIS A 97 4.93 -1.81 2.38
N GLU A 98 4.56 -2.19 3.61
CA GLU A 98 3.21 -2.05 4.13
C GLU A 98 2.97 -0.63 4.67
N ALA A 99 2.72 0.31 3.75
CA ALA A 99 2.46 1.70 4.11
C ALA A 99 1.27 1.89 5.08
N PRO A 100 0.15 1.16 4.98
CA PRO A 100 -0.93 1.25 5.96
C PRO A 100 -0.53 0.78 7.36
N PHE A 101 0.36 -0.21 7.46
CA PHE A 101 0.87 -0.72 8.74
C PHE A 101 1.82 0.27 9.41
N SER A 102 2.83 0.74 8.66
CA SER A 102 3.87 1.62 9.19
C SER A 102 3.46 3.09 9.31
N GLN A 103 2.53 3.57 8.47
CA GLN A 103 2.09 4.96 8.42
C GLN A 103 0.56 5.08 8.28
N PRO A 104 -0.25 4.52 9.20
CA PRO A 104 -1.70 4.36 9.05
C PRO A 104 -2.45 5.68 8.80
N LYS A 105 -2.09 6.73 9.55
CA LYS A 105 -2.72 8.05 9.41
C LYS A 105 -2.49 8.66 8.02
N ARG A 106 -1.27 8.54 7.49
CA ARG A 106 -0.89 9.08 6.16
C ARG A 106 -1.51 8.26 5.04
N SER A 107 -1.55 6.94 5.19
CA SER A 107 -2.19 6.02 4.25
C SER A 107 -3.69 6.25 4.14
N LEU A 108 -4.37 6.53 5.27
CA LEU A 108 -5.79 6.89 5.25
C LEU A 108 -6.07 8.21 4.52
N VAL A 109 -5.19 9.20 4.64
CA VAL A 109 -5.31 10.46 3.88
C VAL A 109 -5.24 10.19 2.38
N LEU A 110 -4.25 9.42 1.92
CA LEU A 110 -4.13 9.05 0.51
C LEU A 110 -5.35 8.25 0.02
N PHE A 111 -5.85 7.30 0.82
CA PHE A 111 -7.03 6.52 0.46
C PHE A 111 -8.27 7.39 0.29
N LYS A 112 -8.50 8.36 1.20
CA LYS A 112 -9.61 9.31 1.06
C LYS A 112 -9.46 10.20 -0.18
N SER A 113 -8.25 10.74 -0.40
CA SER A 113 -7.91 11.50 -1.60
C SER A 113 -8.20 10.72 -2.88
N PHE A 114 -7.86 9.42 -2.92
CA PHE A 114 -8.15 8.54 -4.05
C PHE A 114 -9.67 8.40 -4.29
N LEU A 115 -10.45 8.10 -3.25
CA LEU A 115 -11.91 7.94 -3.37
C LEU A 115 -12.62 9.23 -3.81
N GLU A 116 -12.12 10.38 -3.40
CA GLU A 116 -12.68 11.68 -3.75
C GLU A 116 -12.15 12.22 -5.09
N THR A 117 -11.26 11.48 -5.77
CA THR A 117 -10.59 11.92 -7.01
C THR A 117 -9.85 13.26 -6.82
N ARG A 118 -9.20 13.44 -5.66
CA ARG A 118 -8.45 14.64 -5.29
C ARG A 118 -6.95 14.35 -5.17
N PRO A 119 -6.12 14.84 -6.10
CA PRO A 119 -4.67 14.65 -6.05
C PRO A 119 -3.92 15.61 -5.12
#